data_AF-A0A2G2Y9G1-F1
#
_entry.id   AF-A0A2G2Y9G1-F1
#
_cell.length_a   1.000
_cell.length_b   1.000
_cell.length_c   1.000
_cell.angle_alpha   90.00
_cell.angle_beta   90.00
_cell.angle_gamma   90.00
#
_symmetry.space_group_name_H-M   'P 1'
#
loop_
_entity.id
_entity.type
_entity.pdbx_description
1 polymer ?
#
loop_
_entity_poly.entity_id
_entity_poly.type
_entity_poly.pdbx_seq_one_letter_code
_entity_poly.pdbx_strand_id
1 'polypeptide(L)'
;MPSFSSPTLMIHHRILIHKFKFPSDAVGLPEGIENVSAITAPEMSMGVWKGNAMIQKPIEDLTVELHPHCIVSDVCLPWTVDVAERWKIPRLMFHPANVMLHCVEHYLKLYTPHEKVGSDSESFLIPGLPDNIEMKRSQRPE
;
A
#
# COMPACT_ATOMS: atom_id res chain seq x y z
N MET A 1 -4.13 36.17 42.05
CA MET A 1 -3.59 35.33 40.95
C MET A 1 -4.47 34.11 40.82
N PRO A 2 -5.20 33.89 39.71
CA PRO A 2 -5.85 32.62 39.46
C PRO A 2 -4.88 31.68 38.74
N SER A 3 -4.61 30.53 39.35
CA SER A 3 -3.89 29.43 38.72
C SER A 3 -4.81 28.72 37.73
N PHE A 4 -4.57 28.90 36.43
CA PHE A 4 -5.14 28.06 35.39
C PHE A 4 -4.35 26.76 35.31
N SER A 5 -4.79 25.73 36.04
CA SER A 5 -4.43 24.36 35.72
C SER A 5 -5.29 23.92 34.52
N SER A 6 -4.75 24.08 33.32
CA SER A 6 -5.29 23.44 32.12
C SER A 6 -5.18 21.91 32.28
N PRO A 7 -6.24 21.12 32.03
CA PRO A 7 -6.08 19.68 31.92
C PRO A 7 -5.45 19.40 30.56
N THR A 8 -4.13 19.17 30.54
CA THR A 8 -3.47 18.53 29.42
C THR A 8 -4.06 17.12 29.28
N LEU A 9 -5.04 16.96 28.39
CA LEU A 9 -5.62 15.67 28.04
C LEU A 9 -4.54 14.87 27.29
N MET A 10 -3.73 14.11 28.02
CA MET A 10 -2.83 13.13 27.43
C MET A 10 -3.66 11.95 26.93
N ILE A 11 -4.08 12.00 25.68
CA ILE A 11 -4.70 10.88 24.98
C ILE A 11 -3.60 9.87 24.63
N HIS A 12 -3.20 9.05 25.60
CA HIS A 12 -2.41 7.86 25.29
C HIS A 12 -3.33 6.83 24.63
N HIS A 13 -3.39 6.85 23.30
CA HIS A 13 -4.07 5.81 22.56
C HIS A 13 -3.35 4.47 22.77
N ARG A 14 -4.10 3.44 23.18
CA ARG A 14 -3.58 2.08 23.30
C ARG A 14 -3.54 1.44 21.91
N ILE A 15 -2.34 1.19 21.39
CA ILE A 15 -2.14 0.45 20.14
C ILE A 15 -2.00 -1.04 20.48
N LEU A 16 -2.86 -1.87 19.90
CA LEU A 16 -2.80 -3.33 20.00
C LEU A 16 -2.11 -3.89 18.75
N ILE A 17 -1.17 -4.82 18.94
CA ILE A 17 -0.44 -5.46 17.85
C ILE A 17 -0.82 -6.93 17.81
N HIS A 18 -1.43 -7.37 16.71
CA HIS A 18 -1.69 -8.78 16.42
C HIS A 18 -0.64 -9.27 15.43
N LYS A 19 0.03 -10.38 15.77
CA LYS A 19 1.07 -10.99 14.94
C LYS A 19 0.52 -12.24 14.29
N PHE A 20 0.75 -12.38 12.99
CA PHE A 20 0.42 -13.58 12.24
C PHE A 20 1.72 -14.30 11.88
N LYS A 21 1.70 -15.64 11.89
CA LYS A 21 2.84 -16.42 11.40
C LYS A 21 2.85 -16.35 9.89
N PHE A 22 3.91 -15.81 9.30
CA PHE A 22 4.10 -15.83 7.86
C PHE A 22 4.42 -17.26 7.39
N PRO A 23 3.78 -17.77 6.32
CA PRO A 23 3.90 -19.17 5.94
C PRO A 23 5.11 -19.44 5.03
N SER A 24 6.33 -19.06 5.46
CA SER A 24 7.56 -19.16 4.65
C SER A 24 7.75 -20.54 4.00
N ASP A 25 7.60 -21.61 4.78
CA ASP A 25 7.76 -23.00 4.30
C ASP A 25 6.79 -23.35 3.16
N ALA A 26 5.54 -22.87 3.25
CA ALA A 26 4.50 -23.17 2.26
C ALA A 26 4.72 -22.43 0.93
N VAL A 27 5.54 -21.38 0.93
CA VAL A 27 5.84 -20.56 -0.25
C VAL A 27 7.29 -20.71 -0.71
N GLY A 28 8.03 -21.66 -0.14
CA GLY A 28 9.41 -21.97 -0.51
C GLY A 28 10.41 -20.87 -0.15
N LEU A 29 10.11 -20.06 0.86
CA LEU A 29 11.01 -19.01 1.35
C LEU A 29 11.81 -19.50 2.57
N PRO A 30 13.07 -19.08 2.72
CA PRO A 30 13.81 -19.30 3.95
C PRO A 30 13.11 -18.67 5.16
N GLU A 31 13.33 -19.26 6.34
CA GLU A 31 12.87 -18.70 7.60
C GLU A 31 13.41 -17.26 7.77
N GLY A 32 12.54 -16.35 8.23
CA GLY A 32 12.87 -14.93 8.43
C GLY A 32 12.69 -14.04 7.19
N ILE A 33 12.46 -14.61 6.00
CA ILE A 33 12.15 -13.82 4.80
C ILE A 33 10.63 -13.64 4.68
N GLU A 34 10.12 -12.55 5.25
CA GLU A 34 8.69 -12.21 5.28
C GLU A 34 8.38 -10.89 4.55
N ASN A 35 9.40 -10.20 4.02
CA ASN A 35 9.27 -8.90 3.38
C ASN A 35 10.05 -8.85 2.07
N VAL A 36 9.54 -8.10 1.09
CA VAL A 36 10.21 -7.86 -0.19
C VAL A 36 11.57 -7.19 -0.01
N SER A 37 11.75 -6.35 1.02
CA SER A 37 13.05 -5.72 1.32
C SER A 37 14.11 -6.69 1.84
N ALA A 38 13.71 -7.89 2.29
CA ALA A 38 14.60 -8.91 2.81
C ALA A 38 15.02 -9.94 1.75
N ILE A 39 14.44 -9.90 0.54
CA ILE A 39 14.78 -10.87 -0.51
C ILE A 39 16.21 -10.66 -1.01
N THR A 40 16.89 -11.76 -1.32
CA THR A 40 18.24 -11.75 -1.90
C THR A 40 18.25 -12.03 -3.40
N ALA A 41 17.11 -12.46 -3.96
CA ALA A 41 16.95 -12.75 -5.37
C ALA A 41 15.52 -12.37 -5.86
N PRO A 42 15.36 -11.81 -7.07
CA PRO A 42 14.07 -11.32 -7.57
C PRO A 42 12.95 -12.36 -7.58
N GLU A 43 13.26 -13.63 -7.85
CA GLU A 43 12.31 -14.74 -7.90
C GLU A 43 11.62 -15.02 -6.56
N MET A 44 12.23 -14.60 -5.44
CA MET A 44 11.67 -14.76 -4.09
C MET A 44 10.46 -13.83 -3.86
N SER A 45 10.36 -12.72 -4.60
CA SER A 45 9.27 -11.75 -4.46
C SER A 45 7.90 -12.40 -4.59
N MET A 46 7.74 -13.34 -5.53
CA MET A 46 6.50 -14.08 -5.72
C MET A 46 6.16 -14.97 -4.51
N GLY A 47 7.16 -15.51 -3.81
CA GLY A 47 6.96 -16.21 -2.55
C GLY A 47 6.38 -15.29 -1.47
N VAL A 48 6.91 -14.06 -1.37
CA VAL A 48 6.43 -13.06 -0.39
C VAL A 48 4.97 -12.70 -0.66
N TRP A 49 4.63 -12.43 -1.92
CA TRP A 49 3.26 -12.13 -2.34
C TRP A 49 2.28 -13.28 -2.07
N LYS A 50 2.68 -14.52 -2.37
CA LYS A 50 1.86 -15.71 -2.07
C LYS A 50 1.65 -15.86 -0.56
N GLY A 51 2.68 -15.64 0.25
CA GLY A 51 2.55 -15.73 1.70
C GLY A 51 1.62 -14.66 2.26
N ASN A 52 1.67 -13.44 1.72
CA ASN A 52 0.73 -12.36 2.03
C ASN A 52 -0.72 -12.67 1.62
N ALA A 53 -0.94 -13.44 0.55
CA ALA A 53 -2.28 -13.91 0.21
C ALA A 53 -2.78 -14.96 1.21
N MET A 54 -1.89 -15.83 1.70
CA MET A 54 -2.27 -16.90 2.64
C MET A 54 -2.63 -16.39 4.05
N ILE A 55 -2.14 -15.21 4.45
CA ILE A 55 -2.53 -14.58 5.74
C ILE A 55 -3.92 -13.92 5.70
N GLN A 56 -4.58 -13.86 4.54
CA GLN A 56 -5.93 -13.31 4.40
C GLN A 56 -6.91 -13.94 5.38
N LYS A 57 -7.00 -15.27 5.42
CA LYS A 57 -7.96 -15.98 6.26
C LYS A 57 -7.74 -15.70 7.76
N PRO A 58 -6.51 -15.77 8.31
CA PRO A 58 -6.23 -15.32 9.66
C PRO A 58 -6.67 -13.88 9.97
N ILE A 59 -6.47 -12.95 9.04
CA ILE A 59 -6.89 -11.55 9.23
C ILE A 59 -8.41 -11.43 9.22
N GLU A 60 -9.10 -12.13 8.31
CA GLU A 60 -10.56 -12.20 8.30
C GLU A 60 -11.12 -12.71 9.64
N ASP A 61 -10.56 -13.81 10.17
CA ASP A 61 -10.98 -14.37 11.44
C ASP A 61 -10.75 -13.38 12.59
N LEU A 62 -9.62 -12.65 12.58
CA LEU A 62 -9.37 -11.58 13.54
C LEU A 62 -10.37 -10.42 13.41
N THR A 63 -10.77 -10.03 12.18
CA THR A 63 -11.78 -8.98 12.01
C THR A 63 -13.12 -9.39 12.61
N VAL A 64 -13.47 -10.68 12.56
CA VAL A 64 -14.65 -11.22 13.23
C VAL A 64 -14.51 -11.09 14.74
N GLU A 65 -13.36 -11.44 15.31
CA GLU A 65 -13.16 -11.35 16.75
C GLU A 65 -13.22 -9.89 17.26
N LEU A 66 -12.52 -8.99 16.57
CA LEU A 66 -12.36 -7.60 17.00
C LEU A 66 -13.57 -6.71 16.73
N HIS A 67 -14.43 -7.08 15.77
CA HIS A 67 -15.58 -6.27 15.34
C HIS A 67 -15.21 -4.78 15.10
N PRO A 68 -14.22 -4.48 14.24
CA PRO A 68 -13.76 -3.11 14.06
C PRO A 68 -14.82 -2.24 13.38
N HIS A 69 -14.82 -0.93 13.68
CA HIS A 69 -15.70 0.03 13.02
C HIS A 69 -15.22 0.44 11.62
N CYS A 70 -13.97 0.16 11.27
CA CYS A 70 -13.34 0.54 10.00
C CYS A 70 -12.10 -0.34 9.78
N ILE A 71 -11.79 -0.63 8.52
CA ILE A 71 -10.53 -1.24 8.11
C ILE A 71 -9.68 -0.20 7.39
N VAL A 72 -8.45 0.01 7.84
CA VAL A 72 -7.42 0.72 7.07
C VAL A 72 -6.43 -0.31 6.56
N SER A 73 -6.25 -0.40 5.25
CA SER A 73 -5.48 -1.47 4.62
C SER A 73 -4.63 -0.94 3.46
N ASP A 74 -3.43 -1.51 3.28
CA ASP A 74 -2.57 -1.22 2.14
C ASP A 74 -3.24 -1.54 0.79
N VAL A 75 -2.89 -0.80 -0.26
CA VAL A 75 -3.35 -1.04 -1.64
C VAL A 75 -3.03 -2.45 -2.13
N CYS A 76 -1.95 -3.07 -1.63
CA CYS A 76 -1.54 -4.42 -1.99
C CYS A 76 -2.39 -5.52 -1.35
N LEU A 77 -3.38 -5.18 -0.51
CA LEU A 77 -4.32 -6.11 0.10
C LEU A 77 -5.74 -5.87 -0.42
N PRO A 78 -6.01 -6.01 -1.74
CA PRO A 78 -7.29 -5.65 -2.34
C PRO A 78 -8.46 -6.44 -1.75
N TRP A 79 -8.23 -7.70 -1.33
CA TRP A 79 -9.23 -8.59 -0.73
C TRP A 79 -9.88 -8.04 0.55
N THR A 80 -9.25 -7.05 1.20
CA THR A 80 -9.84 -6.36 2.37
C THR A 80 -11.13 -5.61 2.05
N VAL A 81 -11.40 -5.32 0.77
CA VAL A 81 -12.68 -4.75 0.31
C VAL A 81 -13.84 -5.69 0.58
N ASP A 82 -13.67 -6.99 0.28
CA ASP A 82 -14.71 -8.00 0.44
C ASP A 82 -14.98 -8.28 1.92
N VAL A 83 -13.94 -8.19 2.75
CA VAL A 83 -14.06 -8.30 4.21
C VAL A 83 -14.89 -7.14 4.75
N ALA A 84 -14.53 -5.90 4.41
CA ALA A 84 -15.25 -4.72 4.87
C ALA A 84 -16.72 -4.70 4.41
N GLU A 85 -16.97 -5.10 3.15
CA GLU A 85 -18.33 -5.21 2.60
C GLU A 85 -19.17 -6.25 3.37
N ARG A 86 -18.61 -7.44 3.63
CA ARG A 86 -19.28 -8.51 4.37
C ARG A 86 -19.74 -8.06 5.76
N TRP A 87 -18.90 -7.27 6.44
CA TRP A 87 -19.18 -6.73 7.77
C TRP A 87 -19.91 -5.39 7.75
N LYS A 88 -20.21 -4.85 6.56
CA LYS A 88 -20.86 -3.56 6.35
C LYS A 88 -20.15 -2.40 7.07
N ILE A 89 -18.82 -2.41 7.04
CA ILE A 89 -17.97 -1.37 7.61
C ILE A 89 -17.20 -0.64 6.51
N PRO A 90 -16.81 0.63 6.70
CA PRO A 90 -15.96 1.34 5.76
C PRO A 90 -14.57 0.70 5.67
N ARG A 91 -14.02 0.72 4.45
CA ARG A 91 -12.60 0.47 4.18
C ARG A 91 -11.92 1.73 3.68
N LEU A 92 -10.84 2.12 4.34
CA LEU A 92 -9.92 3.15 3.87
C LEU A 92 -8.68 2.47 3.29
N MET A 93 -8.49 2.63 1.99
CA MET A 93 -7.28 2.17 1.33
C MET A 93 -6.14 3.16 1.63
N PHE A 94 -5.02 2.64 2.11
CA PHE A 94 -3.79 3.39 2.26
C PHE A 94 -2.89 3.12 1.06
N HIS A 95 -2.55 4.17 0.31
CA HIS A 95 -1.51 4.11 -0.71
C HIS A 95 -0.32 4.93 -0.22
N PRO A 96 0.88 4.35 -0.07
CA PRO A 96 2.04 5.05 0.48
C PRO A 96 2.66 6.08 -0.49
N ALA A 97 2.05 6.30 -1.66
CA ALA A 97 2.54 7.23 -2.67
C ALA A 97 1.94 8.61 -2.48
N ASN A 98 2.66 9.64 -2.92
CA ASN A 98 2.14 10.99 -2.93
C ASN A 98 1.13 11.21 -4.07
N VAL A 99 0.28 12.23 -3.94
CA VAL A 99 -0.77 12.56 -4.92
C VAL A 99 -0.18 12.89 -6.31
N MET A 100 1.00 13.51 -6.38
CA MET A 100 1.64 13.84 -7.66
C MET A 100 1.95 12.57 -8.46
N LEU A 101 2.52 11.54 -7.82
CA LEU A 101 2.82 10.26 -8.47
C LEU A 101 1.55 9.63 -9.05
N HIS A 102 0.44 9.66 -8.31
CA HIS A 102 -0.85 9.17 -8.81
C HIS A 102 -1.36 9.93 -10.03
N CYS A 103 -1.29 11.26 -10.01
CA CYS A 103 -1.68 12.07 -11.16
C CYS A 103 -0.82 11.76 -12.38
N VAL A 104 0.50 11.62 -12.18
CA VAL A 104 1.45 11.24 -13.24
C VAL A 104 1.09 9.88 -13.82
N GLU A 105 0.96 8.84 -12.99
CA GLU A 105 0.60 7.50 -13.44
C GLU A 105 -0.75 7.46 -14.18
N HIS A 106 -1.75 8.19 -13.67
CA HIS A 106 -3.06 8.29 -14.30
C HIS A 106 -2.95 8.87 -15.72
N TYR A 107 -2.26 9.99 -15.89
CA TYR A 107 -2.14 10.63 -17.19
C TYR A 107 -1.21 9.90 -18.16
N LEU A 108 -0.19 9.21 -17.66
CA LEU A 108 0.62 8.30 -18.47
C LEU A 108 -0.21 7.15 -19.04
N LYS A 109 -1.10 6.56 -18.23
CA LYS A 109 -2.02 5.50 -18.68
C LYS A 109 -3.09 6.02 -19.63
N LEU A 110 -3.63 7.22 -19.38
CA LEU A 110 -4.72 7.79 -20.17
C LEU A 110 -4.27 8.28 -21.56
N TYR A 111 -3.13 8.95 -21.66
CA TYR A 111 -2.72 9.65 -22.89
C TYR A 111 -1.51 9.06 -23.60
N THR A 112 -0.83 8.11 -22.95
CA THR A 112 0.37 7.39 -23.42
C THR A 112 1.42 8.27 -24.13
N PRO A 113 1.79 9.46 -23.59
CA PRO A 113 2.75 10.35 -24.25
C PRO A 113 4.13 9.68 -24.44
N HIS A 114 4.48 8.79 -23.51
CA HIS A 114 5.70 8.00 -23.55
C HIS A 114 5.79 7.01 -24.72
N GLU A 115 4.68 6.63 -25.35
CA GLU A 115 4.70 5.76 -26.54
C GLU A 115 4.99 6.53 -27.83
N LYS A 116 4.86 7.86 -27.79
CA LYS A 116 4.97 8.74 -28.97
C LYS A 116 6.40 9.21 -29.24
N VAL A 117 7.31 9.04 -28.29
CA VAL A 117 8.74 9.39 -28.43
C VAL A 117 9.53 8.27 -29.11
N GLY A 118 10.61 8.61 -29.79
CA GLY A 118 11.45 7.66 -30.54
C GLY A 118 12.51 6.95 -29.69
N SER A 119 12.84 7.44 -28.49
CA SER A 119 13.90 6.85 -27.66
C SER A 119 13.65 6.96 -26.15
N ASP A 120 14.37 6.16 -25.36
CA ASP A 120 14.29 6.17 -23.89
C ASP A 120 14.81 7.47 -23.25
N SER A 121 15.65 8.20 -23.97
CA SER A 121 16.24 9.47 -23.53
C SER A 121 15.45 10.70 -23.97
N GLU A 122 14.49 10.53 -24.88
CA GLU A 122 13.65 11.60 -25.38
C GLU A 122 12.60 11.98 -24.34
N SER A 123 12.48 13.27 -24.11
CA SER A 123 11.56 13.85 -23.15
C SER A 123 10.18 14.09 -23.76
N PHE A 124 9.15 14.00 -22.93
CA PHE A 124 7.78 14.38 -23.26
C PHE A 124 7.11 15.08 -22.09
N LEU A 125 6.11 15.91 -22.40
CA LEU A 125 5.24 16.52 -21.38
C LEU A 125 4.16 15.54 -20.94
N ILE A 126 3.84 15.57 -19.65
CA ILE A 126 2.70 14.84 -19.10
C ILE A 126 1.45 15.73 -19.23
N PRO A 127 0.51 15.39 -20.12
CA PRO A 127 -0.69 16.20 -20.31
C PRO A 127 -1.63 16.15 -19.09
N GLY A 128 -2.39 17.21 -18.86
CA GLY A 128 -3.45 17.26 -17.84
C GLY A 128 -3.01 17.69 -16.43
N LEU A 129 -1.72 17.91 -16.20
CA LEU A 129 -1.20 18.52 -14.97
C LEU A 129 -1.28 20.05 -15.04
N PRO A 130 -1.42 20.74 -13.89
CA PRO A 130 -1.44 22.21 -13.85
C PRO A 130 -0.10 22.84 -14.24
N ASP A 131 1.00 22.12 -13.99
CA ASP A 131 2.36 22.52 -14.33
C ASP A 131 2.90 21.67 -15.49
N ASN A 132 3.80 22.27 -16.27
CA ASN A 132 4.53 21.56 -17.33
C ASN A 132 5.59 20.63 -16.72
N ILE A 133 5.19 19.39 -16.47
CA ILE A 133 6.09 18.34 -16.00
C ILE A 133 6.61 17.57 -17.22
N GLU A 134 7.92 17.57 -17.38
CA GLU A 134 8.63 16.83 -18.42
C GLU A 134 9.26 15.56 -17.84
N MET A 135 9.18 14.46 -18.58
CA MET A 135 9.74 13.17 -18.18
C MET A 135 10.31 12.44 -19.40
N LYS A 136 11.36 11.65 -19.19
CA LYS A 136 11.88 10.72 -20.20
C LYS A 136 11.22 9.37 -20.08
N ARG A 137 11.16 8.60 -21.17
CA ARG A 137 10.62 7.23 -21.13
C ARG A 137 11.39 6.33 -20.14
N SER A 138 12.70 6.54 -19.99
CA SER A 138 13.54 5.86 -18.99
C SER A 138 13.23 6.19 -17.52
N GLN A 139 12.46 7.24 -17.23
CA GLN A 139 12.15 7.69 -15.87
C GLN A 139 10.76 7.24 -15.39
N ARG A 140 10.07 6.40 -16.17
CA ARG A 140 8.73 5.94 -15.84
C ARG A 140 8.75 5.16 -14.52
N PRO A 141 7.78 5.38 -13.60
CA PRO A 141 7.55 4.48 -12.48
C PRO A 141 7.37 3.04 -12.99
N GLU A 142 7.95 2.07 -12.29
CA GLU A 142 7.82 0.64 -12.60
C GLU A 142 6.39 0.12 -12.36
#